data_AF-A0A222P576-F1
#
_entry.id   AF-A0A222P576-F1
#
_cell.length_a   1.000
_cell.length_b   1.000
_cell.length_c   1.000
_cell.angle_alpha   90.00
_cell.angle_beta   90.00
_cell.angle_gamma   90.00
#
_symmetry.space_group_name_H-M   'P 1'
#
loop_
_entity.id
_entity.type
_entity.pdbx_description
1 polymer ?
#
loop_
_entity_poly.entity_id
_entity_poly.type
_entity_poly.pdbx_seq_one_letter_code
_entity_poly.pdbx_strand_id
1 'polypeptide(L)'
;MDDKYCEHCYPEKRSHFRRKFFNLFHYFIFNPFIYLLSKLFLLSEHDFLRFNNLLNQLVINIFQKLKLYAKTRTIDRKQFNNSVLAFWDEAQRRGLELYNFKESNLHTLYFMLVCNRKKYYFMQTPITLISQKNTRFDEDTKYDNKWTLKKKLLDSQIPCPLGRLFISSKNAYNYGISLGFPLVVKPLSESLSIHTSCNIQTPNELKEAIKIVKQVDFRVLVEKHVPGDVYRSLIIDDSLIACVRRQPDSIIGDGVTTLQELIDKKNKVTWKEGNGKYQYKITPNSNLTKILASQGVALNTVINKGQKISIAKKVTMGSGAKISNVTDLMHPENKLLLEKAHKTLNIPLTGLDFICQDISLPWHKQPFGIIENNSFPYIDLHLNPSDGNAINVAGKIWDYVLAVLSQKSK
;
A
#
# COMPACT_ATOMS: atom_id res chain seq x y z
N MET A 1 11.43 -0.83 -25.92
CA MET A 1 11.17 -1.96 -25.01
C MET A 1 9.72 -2.32 -25.20
N ASP A 2 9.45 -3.52 -25.69
CA ASP A 2 8.08 -4.02 -25.87
C ASP A 2 7.35 -3.98 -24.52
N ASP A 3 6.28 -3.19 -24.43
CA ASP A 3 5.43 -2.99 -23.24
C ASP A 3 4.76 -4.30 -22.76
N LYS A 4 5.00 -5.45 -23.43
CA LYS A 4 4.34 -6.72 -23.14
C LYS A 4 4.94 -7.50 -21.96
N TYR A 5 6.22 -7.37 -21.64
CA TYR A 5 6.85 -8.11 -20.53
C TYR A 5 8.02 -7.36 -19.88
N CYS A 6 7.74 -6.46 -18.93
CA CYS A 6 8.77 -5.89 -18.06
C CYS A 6 8.99 -6.76 -16.82
N GLU A 7 10.23 -7.26 -16.64
CA GLU A 7 10.59 -8.04 -15.45
C GLU A 7 10.47 -7.25 -14.14
N HIS A 8 10.69 -5.94 -14.16
CA HIS A 8 10.58 -5.08 -12.98
C HIS A 8 9.14 -4.73 -12.62
N CYS A 9 8.19 -4.96 -13.52
CA CYS A 9 6.76 -4.87 -13.24
C CYS A 9 6.20 -6.21 -12.71
N TYR A 10 6.74 -7.36 -13.12
CA TYR A 10 6.26 -8.68 -12.74
C TYR A 10 6.02 -8.85 -11.22
N PRO A 11 4.91 -9.49 -10.80
CA PRO A 11 3.86 -10.11 -11.61
C PRO A 11 2.84 -9.12 -12.21
N GLU A 12 2.93 -7.85 -11.86
CA GLU A 12 2.03 -6.82 -12.35
C GLU A 12 2.29 -6.51 -13.83
N LYS A 13 1.22 -6.25 -14.59
CA LYS A 13 1.29 -5.75 -15.97
C LYS A 13 0.98 -4.26 -15.97
N ARG A 14 1.92 -3.41 -16.35
CA ARG A 14 1.75 -1.95 -16.41
C ARG A 14 2.37 -1.37 -17.67
N SER A 15 1.71 -0.36 -18.25
CA SER A 15 2.30 0.43 -19.35
C SER A 15 3.21 1.51 -18.79
N HIS A 16 4.47 1.51 -19.21
CA HIS A 16 5.46 2.49 -18.77
C HIS A 16 5.15 3.88 -19.36
N PHE A 17 4.75 3.93 -20.63
CA PHE A 17 4.46 5.18 -21.33
C PHE A 17 3.35 5.99 -20.66
N ARG A 18 2.18 5.37 -20.44
CA ARG A 18 1.03 6.03 -19.78
C ARG A 18 1.41 6.58 -18.42
N ARG A 19 2.22 5.83 -17.67
CA ARG A 19 2.64 6.22 -16.34
C ARG A 19 3.61 7.38 -16.34
N LYS A 20 4.65 7.33 -17.17
CA LYS A 20 5.61 8.42 -17.31
C LYS A 20 4.93 9.69 -17.79
N PHE A 21 4.03 9.57 -18.76
CA PHE A 21 3.20 10.68 -19.23
C PHE A 21 2.36 11.28 -18.10
N PHE A 22 1.60 10.46 -17.37
CA PHE A 22 0.76 10.94 -16.28
C PHE A 22 1.60 11.62 -15.18
N ASN A 23 2.75 11.05 -14.81
CA ASN A 23 3.66 11.65 -13.83
C ASN A 23 4.21 13.01 -14.30
N LEU A 24 4.59 13.12 -15.58
CA LEU A 24 5.05 14.39 -16.17
C LEU A 24 3.93 15.43 -16.23
N PHE A 25 2.76 15.04 -16.75
CA PHE A 25 1.57 15.89 -16.83
C PHE A 25 1.17 16.41 -15.45
N HIS A 26 1.08 15.52 -14.47
CA HIS A 26 0.68 15.89 -13.12
C HIS A 26 1.68 16.85 -12.48
N TYR A 27 2.99 16.64 -12.69
CA TYR A 27 4.02 17.47 -12.10
C TYR A 27 4.18 18.84 -12.79
N PHE A 28 4.22 18.88 -14.12
CA PHE A 28 4.52 20.09 -14.89
C PHE A 28 3.30 20.92 -15.28
N ILE A 29 2.11 20.32 -15.31
CA ILE A 29 0.89 20.99 -15.77
C ILE A 29 -0.14 21.06 -14.66
N PHE A 30 -0.58 19.91 -14.15
CA PHE A 30 -1.69 19.86 -13.19
C PHE A 30 -1.35 20.56 -11.86
N ASN A 31 -0.22 20.22 -11.23
CA ASN A 31 0.17 20.80 -9.94
C ASN A 31 0.34 22.34 -10.01
N PRO A 32 1.07 22.92 -10.99
CA PRO A 32 1.13 24.37 -11.15
C PRO A 32 -0.23 25.02 -11.39
N PHE A 33 -1.10 24.37 -12.17
CA PHE A 33 -2.45 24.86 -12.43
C PHE A 33 -3.32 24.87 -11.16
N ILE A 34 -3.33 23.78 -10.39
CA ILE A 34 -4.03 23.71 -9.10
C ILE A 34 -3.46 24.74 -8.11
N TYR A 35 -2.14 24.90 -8.06
CA TYR A 35 -1.52 25.91 -7.20
C TYR A 35 -1.94 27.34 -7.60
N LEU A 36 -1.98 27.63 -8.90
CA LEU A 36 -2.46 28.92 -9.41
C LEU A 36 -3.93 29.16 -9.03
N LEU A 37 -4.79 28.14 -9.21
CA LEU A 37 -6.20 28.22 -8.79
C LEU A 37 -6.33 28.45 -7.29
N SER A 38 -5.54 27.75 -6.46
CA SER A 38 -5.58 27.94 -5.01
C SER A 38 -5.27 29.38 -4.59
N LYS A 39 -4.31 30.03 -5.27
CA LYS A 39 -4.00 31.45 -5.06
C LYS A 39 -5.09 32.37 -5.55
N LEU A 40 -5.64 32.12 -6.75
CA LEU A 40 -6.68 32.95 -7.35
C LEU A 40 -7.97 32.96 -6.52
N PHE A 41 -8.33 31.83 -5.92
CA PHE A 41 -9.54 31.69 -5.13
C PHE A 41 -9.30 31.83 -3.61
N LEU A 42 -8.07 32.14 -3.18
CA LEU A 42 -7.66 32.19 -1.77
C LEU A 42 -8.08 30.93 -0.98
N LEU A 43 -8.14 29.79 -1.64
CA LEU A 43 -8.58 28.53 -1.04
C LEU A 43 -7.41 27.96 -0.24
N SER A 44 -7.62 27.70 1.05
CA SER A 44 -6.71 26.87 1.83
C SER A 44 -6.72 25.42 1.31
N GLU A 45 -5.71 24.60 1.66
CA GLU A 45 -5.74 23.15 1.36
C GLU A 45 -7.05 22.50 1.86
N HIS A 46 -7.55 22.94 3.01
CA HIS A 46 -8.81 22.47 3.59
C HIS A 46 -10.04 22.88 2.76
N ASP A 47 -10.03 24.06 2.13
CA ASP A 47 -11.14 24.50 1.28
C ASP A 47 -11.20 23.69 -0.02
N PHE A 48 -10.06 23.25 -0.55
CA PHE A 48 -10.00 22.40 -1.74
C PHE A 48 -10.56 20.99 -1.50
N LEU A 49 -10.22 20.37 -0.36
CA LEU A 49 -10.81 19.10 0.08
C LEU A 49 -12.33 19.18 0.18
N ARG A 50 -12.82 20.27 0.79
CA ARG A 50 -14.26 20.52 0.95
C ARG A 50 -14.94 20.72 -0.40
N PHE A 51 -14.30 21.47 -1.30
CA PHE A 51 -14.77 21.68 -2.67
C PHE A 51 -14.85 20.37 -3.46
N ASN A 52 -13.83 19.50 -3.38
CA ASN A 52 -13.83 18.21 -4.06
C ASN A 52 -14.96 17.29 -3.57
N ASN A 53 -15.22 17.27 -2.26
CA ASN A 53 -16.33 16.51 -1.68
C ASN A 53 -17.71 17.06 -2.08
N LEU A 54 -17.89 18.38 -2.06
CA LEU A 54 -19.11 19.05 -2.54
C LEU A 54 -19.32 18.80 -4.03
N LEU A 55 -18.26 18.83 -4.83
CA LEU A 55 -18.30 18.55 -6.26
C LEU A 55 -18.70 17.10 -6.52
N ASN A 56 -18.12 16.13 -5.81
CA ASN A 56 -18.51 14.71 -5.92
C ASN A 56 -19.98 14.51 -5.55
N GLN A 57 -20.46 15.14 -4.48
CA GLN A 57 -21.87 15.07 -4.10
C GLN A 57 -22.79 15.71 -5.16
N LEU A 58 -22.39 16.85 -5.71
CA LEU A 58 -23.11 17.56 -6.75
C LEU A 58 -23.16 16.73 -8.05
N VAL A 59 -22.04 16.12 -8.44
CA VAL A 59 -21.96 15.17 -9.57
C VAL A 59 -22.90 14.00 -9.34
N ILE A 60 -22.82 13.30 -8.19
CA ILE A 60 -23.71 12.17 -7.90
C ILE A 60 -25.18 12.61 -8.00
N ASN A 61 -25.54 13.75 -7.39
CA ASN A 61 -26.91 14.26 -7.42
C ASN A 61 -27.38 14.62 -8.83
N ILE A 62 -26.54 15.27 -9.65
CA ILE A 62 -26.86 15.59 -11.04
C ILE A 62 -27.04 14.32 -11.86
N PHE A 63 -26.09 13.37 -11.77
CA PHE A 63 -26.14 12.12 -12.52
C PHE A 63 -27.35 11.27 -12.12
N GLN A 64 -27.75 11.29 -10.86
CA GLN A 64 -29.00 10.68 -10.42
C GLN A 64 -30.24 11.36 -11.01
N LYS A 65 -30.29 12.70 -11.01
CA LYS A 65 -31.40 13.46 -11.63
C LYS A 65 -31.51 13.19 -13.13
N LEU A 66 -30.36 13.06 -13.81
CA LEU A 66 -30.27 12.71 -15.22
C LEU A 66 -30.49 11.21 -15.50
N LYS A 67 -30.79 10.40 -14.48
CA LYS A 67 -30.95 8.93 -14.56
C LYS A 67 -29.73 8.19 -15.12
N LEU A 68 -28.55 8.81 -15.05
CA LEU A 68 -27.28 8.18 -15.41
C LEU A 68 -26.81 7.22 -14.31
N TYR A 69 -27.10 7.55 -13.04
CA TYR A 69 -26.78 6.71 -11.89
C TYR A 69 -28.02 6.09 -11.23
N ALA A 70 -28.00 4.77 -11.07
CA ALA A 70 -28.99 4.02 -10.31
C ALA A 70 -28.48 3.73 -8.89
N LYS A 71 -29.31 4.00 -7.87
CA LYS A 71 -29.01 3.69 -6.46
C LYS A 71 -29.40 2.24 -6.14
N THR A 72 -28.52 1.49 -5.50
CA THR A 72 -28.76 0.07 -5.15
C THR A 72 -28.34 -0.25 -3.71
N ARG A 73 -29.01 -1.23 -3.09
CA ARG A 73 -28.63 -1.86 -1.82
C ARG A 73 -27.95 -3.23 -2.00
N THR A 74 -27.65 -3.60 -3.24
CA THR A 74 -26.95 -4.84 -3.58
C THR A 74 -25.73 -4.53 -4.42
N ILE A 75 -24.67 -5.31 -4.25
CA ILE A 75 -23.43 -5.20 -5.02
C ILE A 75 -23.08 -6.49 -5.75
N ASP A 76 -22.56 -6.37 -6.97
CA ASP A 76 -21.85 -7.46 -7.63
C ASP A 76 -20.44 -7.57 -7.05
N ARG A 77 -20.23 -8.62 -6.25
CA ARG A 77 -18.97 -8.83 -5.53
C ARG A 77 -17.76 -8.97 -6.46
N LYS A 78 -17.96 -9.36 -7.72
CA LYS A 78 -16.88 -9.53 -8.70
C LYS A 78 -16.26 -8.20 -9.15
N GLN A 79 -16.95 -7.08 -8.90
CA GLN A 79 -16.52 -5.75 -9.33
C GLN A 79 -15.73 -4.98 -8.26
N PHE A 80 -15.56 -5.55 -7.07
CA PHE A 80 -14.93 -4.89 -5.93
C PHE A 80 -13.74 -5.70 -5.39
N ASN A 81 -12.78 -4.98 -4.81
CA ASN A 81 -11.68 -5.60 -4.08
C ASN A 81 -12.13 -6.05 -2.67
N ASN A 82 -11.34 -6.92 -2.03
CA ASN A 82 -11.65 -7.49 -0.72
C ASN A 82 -11.85 -6.43 0.37
N SER A 83 -11.12 -5.32 0.34
CA SER A 83 -11.27 -4.23 1.32
C SER A 83 -12.65 -3.59 1.25
N VAL A 84 -13.13 -3.25 0.04
CA VAL A 84 -14.46 -2.66 -0.15
C VAL A 84 -15.55 -3.65 0.23
N LEU A 85 -15.38 -4.93 -0.12
CA LEU A 85 -16.30 -6.00 0.29
C LEU A 85 -16.35 -6.13 1.82
N ALA A 86 -15.21 -6.08 2.50
CA ALA A 86 -15.16 -6.16 3.95
C ALA A 86 -15.89 -4.99 4.63
N PHE A 87 -15.75 -3.76 4.12
CA PHE A 87 -16.53 -2.62 4.62
C PHE A 87 -18.02 -2.79 4.37
N TRP A 88 -18.41 -3.25 3.18
CA TRP A 88 -19.79 -3.50 2.82
C TRP A 88 -20.42 -4.56 3.72
N ASP A 89 -19.76 -5.71 3.87
CA ASP A 89 -20.26 -6.85 4.66
C ASP A 89 -20.38 -6.49 6.13
N GLU A 90 -19.40 -5.78 6.68
CA GLU A 90 -19.44 -5.31 8.06
C GLU A 90 -20.58 -4.28 8.28
N ALA A 91 -20.85 -3.42 7.30
CA ALA A 91 -21.97 -2.48 7.36
C ALA A 91 -23.33 -3.22 7.34
N GLN A 92 -23.48 -4.22 6.47
CA GLN A 92 -24.69 -5.05 6.40
C GLN A 92 -24.91 -5.84 7.70
N ARG A 93 -23.84 -6.44 8.25
CA ARG A 93 -23.87 -7.16 9.53
C ARG A 93 -24.34 -6.29 10.69
N ARG A 94 -24.04 -5.00 10.65
CA ARG A 94 -24.46 -3.98 11.63
C ARG A 94 -25.84 -3.39 11.36
N GLY A 95 -26.50 -3.76 10.25
CA GLY A 95 -27.77 -3.17 9.84
C GLY A 95 -27.66 -1.70 9.41
N LEU A 96 -26.48 -1.24 8.97
CA LEU A 96 -26.32 0.13 8.49
C LEU A 96 -27.06 0.33 7.18
N GLU A 97 -27.73 1.47 7.05
CA GLU A 97 -28.39 1.85 5.81
C GLU A 97 -27.37 2.35 4.78
N LEU A 98 -26.82 1.41 4.01
CA LEU A 98 -25.76 1.64 3.02
C LEU A 98 -26.25 1.40 1.58
N TYR A 99 -25.81 2.26 0.67
CA TYR A 99 -26.10 2.19 -0.76
C TYR A 99 -24.83 2.34 -1.60
N ASN A 100 -24.84 1.76 -2.80
CA ASN A 100 -23.87 2.01 -3.86
C ASN A 100 -24.59 2.61 -5.10
N PHE A 101 -23.83 3.24 -5.98
CA PHE A 101 -24.34 3.79 -7.25
C PHE A 101 -23.83 2.98 -8.44
N LYS A 102 -24.68 2.76 -9.43
CA LYS A 102 -24.37 2.06 -10.69
C LYS A 102 -24.50 2.98 -11.89
N GLU A 103 -23.63 2.79 -12.87
CA GLU A 103 -23.81 3.27 -14.23
C GLU A 103 -24.14 2.05 -15.11
N SER A 104 -25.38 1.96 -15.59
CA SER A 104 -25.90 0.73 -16.22
C SER A 104 -25.68 -0.50 -15.32
N ASN A 105 -24.85 -1.47 -15.75
CA ASN A 105 -24.54 -2.69 -15.00
C ASN A 105 -23.23 -2.59 -14.17
N LEU A 106 -22.51 -1.47 -14.29
CA LEU A 106 -21.23 -1.28 -13.64
C LEU A 106 -21.41 -0.54 -12.32
N HIS A 107 -20.85 -1.11 -11.26
CA HIS A 107 -20.79 -0.48 -9.97
C HIS A 107 -19.75 0.64 -9.97
N THR A 108 -20.13 1.80 -9.46
CA THR A 108 -19.19 2.88 -9.17
C THR A 108 -18.49 2.62 -7.84
N LEU A 109 -17.43 3.38 -7.58
CA LEU A 109 -16.74 3.39 -6.29
C LEU A 109 -17.39 4.32 -5.26
N TYR A 110 -18.55 4.92 -5.59
CA TYR A 110 -19.28 5.82 -4.72
C TYR A 110 -20.31 5.08 -3.88
N PHE A 111 -20.39 5.45 -2.61
CA PHE A 111 -21.30 4.88 -1.64
C PHE A 111 -22.03 5.99 -0.88
N MET A 112 -23.18 5.64 -0.30
CA MET A 112 -23.95 6.52 0.54
C MET A 112 -24.40 5.80 1.81
N LEU A 113 -24.03 6.36 2.95
CA LEU A 113 -24.50 5.96 4.27
C LEU A 113 -25.66 6.89 4.70
N VAL A 114 -26.75 6.32 5.18
CA VAL A 114 -27.79 7.06 5.89
C VAL A 114 -27.59 6.83 7.38
N CYS A 115 -27.31 7.89 8.12
CA CYS A 115 -27.09 7.86 9.57
C CYS A 115 -27.74 9.08 10.20
N ASN A 116 -28.51 8.90 11.28
CA ASN A 116 -29.21 9.99 11.98
C ASN A 116 -30.06 10.88 11.04
N ARG A 117 -30.79 10.25 10.10
CA ARG A 117 -31.61 10.91 9.05
C ARG A 117 -30.82 11.82 8.09
N LYS A 118 -29.48 11.76 8.12
CA LYS A 118 -28.58 12.48 7.20
C LYS A 118 -27.94 11.51 6.22
N LYS A 119 -27.66 12.00 5.00
CA LYS A 119 -26.99 11.25 3.94
C LYS A 119 -25.53 11.68 3.87
N TYR A 120 -24.64 10.70 3.92
CA TYR A 120 -23.19 10.86 3.85
C TYR A 120 -22.68 10.11 2.63
N TYR A 121 -21.88 10.76 1.79
CA TYR A 121 -21.37 10.18 0.55
C TYR A 121 -19.87 9.97 0.67
N PHE A 122 -19.38 8.81 0.26
CA PHE A 122 -17.95 8.49 0.31
C PHE A 122 -17.51 7.65 -0.87
N MET A 123 -16.20 7.60 -1.10
CA MET A 123 -15.60 6.82 -2.18
C MET A 123 -14.73 5.70 -1.60
N GLN A 124 -15.01 4.45 -1.96
CA GLN A 124 -14.32 3.20 -1.58
C GLN A 124 -14.27 2.85 -0.09
N THR A 125 -13.93 3.81 0.77
CA THR A 125 -13.72 3.62 2.21
C THR A 125 -14.51 4.66 3.01
N PRO A 126 -15.15 4.25 4.12
CA PRO A 126 -15.91 5.15 4.97
C PRO A 126 -15.03 6.13 5.74
N ILE A 127 -13.70 5.97 5.76
CA ILE A 127 -12.80 6.88 6.49
C ILE A 127 -12.87 8.33 5.97
N THR A 128 -13.15 8.51 4.67
CA THR A 128 -13.30 9.83 4.05
C THR A 128 -14.50 10.61 4.61
N LEU A 129 -15.43 9.96 5.32
CA LEU A 129 -16.51 10.63 6.04
C LEU A 129 -16.02 11.41 7.26
N ILE A 130 -14.85 11.03 7.82
CA ILE A 130 -14.24 11.72 8.96
C ILE A 130 -13.68 13.07 8.53
N SER A 131 -12.93 13.11 7.43
CA SER A 131 -12.37 14.35 6.87
C SER A 131 -13.48 15.32 6.41
N GLN A 132 -14.67 14.83 6.05
CA GLN A 132 -15.84 15.68 5.78
C GLN A 132 -16.40 16.41 7.00
N LYS A 133 -16.20 15.87 8.20
CA LYS A 133 -16.74 16.41 9.47
C LYS A 133 -15.70 17.13 10.31
N ASN A 134 -14.44 16.73 10.22
CA ASN A 134 -13.34 17.27 11.01
C ASN A 134 -12.31 17.97 10.11
N THR A 135 -12.39 19.30 10.05
CA THR A 135 -11.53 20.14 9.20
C THR A 135 -10.10 20.31 9.74
N ARG A 136 -9.77 19.67 10.87
CA ARG A 136 -8.43 19.77 11.48
C ARG A 136 -7.43 18.77 10.91
N PHE A 137 -7.88 17.78 10.15
CA PHE A 137 -7.00 16.82 9.50
C PHE A 137 -6.38 17.40 8.23
N ASP A 138 -5.14 17.00 7.96
CA ASP A 138 -4.49 17.23 6.67
C ASP A 138 -5.22 16.46 5.57
N GLU A 139 -4.91 16.74 4.30
CA GLU A 139 -5.44 15.96 3.17
C GLU A 139 -5.11 14.47 3.32
N ASP A 140 -6.15 13.63 3.29
CA ASP A 140 -6.06 12.20 3.59
C ASP A 140 -4.89 11.53 2.86
N THR A 141 -4.65 11.84 1.58
CA THR A 141 -3.62 11.21 0.75
C THR A 141 -2.27 11.93 0.70
N LYS A 142 -2.10 13.07 1.39
CA LYS A 142 -0.90 13.91 1.33
C LYS A 142 0.39 13.13 1.61
N TYR A 143 0.32 12.25 2.60
CA TYR A 143 1.44 11.48 3.10
C TYR A 143 1.61 10.12 2.42
N ASP A 144 0.76 9.77 1.45
CA ASP A 144 1.01 8.62 0.55
C ASP A 144 2.17 8.96 -0.43
N ASN A 145 2.45 10.25 -0.63
CA ASN A 145 3.66 10.69 -1.32
C ASN A 145 4.90 10.40 -0.47
N LYS A 146 5.73 9.45 -0.93
CA LYS A 146 6.94 8.97 -0.24
C LYS A 146 7.90 10.08 0.17
N TRP A 147 8.05 11.13 -0.64
CA TRP A 147 8.96 12.24 -0.33
C TRP A 147 8.36 13.21 0.69
N THR A 148 7.07 13.53 0.56
CA THR A 148 6.36 14.35 1.55
C THR A 148 6.36 13.68 2.92
N LEU A 149 6.04 12.39 2.98
CA LEU A 149 6.13 11.58 4.20
C LEU A 149 7.53 11.63 4.80
N LYS A 150 8.56 11.33 4.01
CA LYS A 150 9.95 11.31 4.50
C LYS A 150 10.34 12.64 5.14
N LYS A 151 10.07 13.77 4.46
CA LYS A 151 10.38 15.09 5.03
C LYS A 151 9.68 15.29 6.38
N LYS A 152 8.38 14.99 6.46
CA LYS A 152 7.60 15.12 7.68
C LYS A 152 8.15 14.27 8.83
N LEU A 153 8.58 13.03 8.54
CA LEU A 153 9.17 12.14 9.53
C LEU A 153 10.54 12.65 10.01
N LEU A 154 11.40 13.12 9.10
CA LEU A 154 12.70 13.68 9.44
C LEU A 154 12.57 14.95 10.29
N ASP A 155 11.69 15.87 9.91
CA ASP A 155 11.41 17.10 10.65
C ASP A 155 10.90 16.82 12.08
N SER A 156 10.26 15.66 12.27
CA SER A 156 9.70 15.21 13.55
C SER A 156 10.61 14.22 14.30
N GLN A 157 11.84 14.01 13.82
CA GLN A 157 12.83 13.08 14.38
C GLN A 157 12.30 11.64 14.52
N ILE A 158 11.51 11.19 13.54
CA ILE A 158 10.97 9.83 13.46
C ILE A 158 11.84 9.03 12.49
N PRO A 159 12.32 7.83 12.87
CA PRO A 159 13.27 7.07 12.07
C PRO A 159 12.64 6.63 10.75
N CYS A 160 13.29 7.02 9.67
CA CYS A 160 13.03 6.56 8.32
C CYS A 160 14.38 6.44 7.57
N PRO A 161 14.44 5.69 6.45
CA PRO A 161 15.69 5.56 5.71
C PRO A 161 16.24 6.91 5.26
N LEU A 162 17.52 7.20 5.54
CA LEU A 162 18.16 8.42 5.03
C LEU A 162 18.15 8.40 3.50
N GLY A 163 17.75 9.49 2.85
CA GLY A 163 17.64 9.50 1.40
C GLY A 163 17.14 10.82 0.82
N ARG A 164 17.28 10.96 -0.50
CA ARG A 164 16.92 12.18 -1.25
C ARG A 164 16.29 11.86 -2.60
N LEU A 165 15.44 12.78 -3.07
CA LEU A 165 14.77 12.71 -4.36
C LEU A 165 15.54 13.52 -5.42
N PHE A 166 15.70 12.94 -6.61
CA PHE A 166 16.47 13.54 -7.70
C PHE A 166 15.73 13.47 -9.03
N ILE A 167 15.84 14.55 -9.82
CA ILE A 167 15.49 14.53 -11.25
C ILE A 167 16.73 14.21 -12.09
N SER A 168 17.93 14.67 -11.71
CA SER A 168 19.15 14.34 -12.44
C SER A 168 19.69 12.96 -12.05
N SER A 169 19.87 12.06 -13.03
CA SER A 169 20.51 10.75 -12.81
C SER A 169 21.94 10.89 -12.30
N LYS A 170 22.69 11.89 -12.78
CA LYS A 170 24.06 12.16 -12.34
C LYS A 170 24.10 12.56 -10.86
N ASN A 171 23.19 13.44 -10.43
CA ASN A 171 23.13 13.86 -9.03
C ASN A 171 22.65 12.72 -8.12
N ALA A 172 21.70 11.91 -8.58
CA ALA A 172 21.27 10.70 -7.87
C ALA A 172 22.42 9.72 -7.65
N TYR A 173 23.21 9.48 -8.70
CA TYR A 173 24.39 8.61 -8.64
C TYR A 173 25.44 9.16 -7.67
N ASN A 174 25.85 10.42 -7.83
CA ASN A 174 26.85 11.05 -6.97
C ASN A 174 26.43 11.04 -5.50
N TYR A 175 25.15 11.32 -5.22
CA TYR A 175 24.61 11.24 -3.86
C TYR A 175 24.60 9.80 -3.32
N GLY A 176 24.26 8.81 -4.14
CA GLY A 176 24.33 7.41 -3.73
C GLY A 176 25.75 7.00 -3.34
N ILE A 177 26.75 7.40 -4.13
CA ILE A 177 28.16 7.17 -3.79
C ILE A 177 28.53 7.82 -2.44
N SER A 178 28.11 9.07 -2.20
CA SER A 178 28.43 9.76 -0.95
C SER A 178 27.64 9.23 0.26
N LEU A 179 26.44 8.70 0.07
CA LEU A 179 25.61 8.09 1.13
C LEU A 179 26.16 6.71 1.56
N GLY A 180 26.86 6.02 0.65
CA GLY A 180 27.49 4.73 0.89
C GLY A 180 26.53 3.55 0.88
N PHE A 181 27.04 2.37 0.55
CA PHE A 181 26.29 1.12 0.41
C PHE A 181 26.00 0.45 1.78
N PRO A 182 24.97 -0.40 1.91
CA PRO A 182 23.98 -0.75 0.89
C PRO A 182 22.89 0.32 0.68
N LEU A 183 22.34 0.37 -0.54
CA LEU A 183 21.35 1.37 -0.96
C LEU A 183 20.04 0.74 -1.46
N VAL A 184 19.00 1.57 -1.49
CA VAL A 184 17.72 1.33 -2.17
C VAL A 184 17.50 2.45 -3.18
N VAL A 185 17.06 2.09 -4.38
CA VAL A 185 16.68 3.04 -5.43
C VAL A 185 15.27 2.70 -5.90
N LYS A 186 14.36 3.67 -5.82
CA LYS A 186 12.93 3.48 -6.12
C LYS A 186 12.29 4.68 -6.81
N PRO A 187 11.22 4.49 -7.60
CA PRO A 187 10.40 5.59 -8.11
C PRO A 187 9.65 6.29 -6.97
N LEU A 188 9.22 7.54 -7.20
CA LEU A 188 8.43 8.28 -6.21
C LEU A 188 6.97 7.82 -6.18
N SER A 189 6.39 7.56 -7.35
CA SER A 189 4.93 7.39 -7.50
C SER A 189 4.46 5.95 -7.71
N GLU A 190 5.35 4.96 -7.60
CA GLU A 190 4.93 3.55 -7.71
C GLU A 190 4.66 2.90 -6.36
N SER A 191 3.87 1.84 -6.43
CA SER A 191 3.54 0.91 -5.35
C SER A 191 3.99 -0.51 -5.74
N LEU A 192 3.78 -1.50 -4.85
CA LEU A 192 4.04 -2.92 -5.12
C LEU A 192 5.51 -3.24 -5.48
N SER A 193 6.45 -2.43 -4.97
CA SER A 193 7.89 -2.57 -5.26
C SER A 193 8.24 -2.56 -6.75
N ILE A 194 7.42 -1.92 -7.58
CA ILE A 194 7.65 -1.80 -9.03
C ILE A 194 8.89 -0.93 -9.26
N HIS A 195 9.79 -1.41 -10.11
CA HIS A 195 11.07 -0.75 -10.44
C HIS A 195 11.90 -0.35 -9.21
N THR A 196 11.70 -1.05 -8.09
CA THR A 196 12.46 -0.85 -6.86
C THR A 196 13.63 -1.82 -6.82
N SER A 197 14.83 -1.28 -6.65
CA SER A 197 16.06 -2.06 -6.45
C SER A 197 16.51 -1.90 -5.01
N CYS A 198 16.57 -3.01 -4.27
CA CYS A 198 16.98 -3.05 -2.87
C CYS A 198 18.34 -3.72 -2.73
N ASN A 199 19.01 -3.44 -1.62
CA ASN A 199 20.29 -4.02 -1.23
C ASN A 199 21.37 -3.86 -2.32
N ILE A 200 21.42 -2.69 -2.95
CA ILE A 200 22.43 -2.31 -3.94
C ILE A 200 23.77 -2.21 -3.21
N GLN A 201 24.78 -2.97 -3.64
CA GLN A 201 26.09 -3.07 -3.01
C GLN A 201 27.19 -2.33 -3.78
N THR A 202 26.98 -2.11 -5.08
CA THR A 202 28.05 -1.62 -5.95
C THR A 202 27.65 -0.36 -6.74
N PRO A 203 28.63 0.47 -7.15
CA PRO A 203 28.39 1.61 -8.03
C PRO A 203 27.71 1.23 -9.36
N ASN A 204 28.07 0.07 -9.93
CA ASN A 204 27.46 -0.42 -11.16
C ASN A 204 25.99 -0.78 -10.95
N GLU A 205 25.65 -1.48 -9.88
CA GLU A 205 24.25 -1.76 -9.53
C GLU A 205 23.46 -0.48 -9.28
N LEU A 206 24.05 0.54 -8.63
CA LEU A 206 23.41 1.84 -8.44
C LEU A 206 23.07 2.50 -9.78
N LYS A 207 24.02 2.50 -10.73
CA LYS A 207 23.82 3.06 -12.07
C LYS A 207 22.68 2.35 -12.81
N GLU A 208 22.65 1.02 -12.76
CA GLU A 208 21.57 0.25 -13.39
C GLU A 208 20.22 0.46 -12.70
N ALA A 209 20.19 0.50 -11.37
CA ALA A 209 18.97 0.78 -10.61
C ALA A 209 18.36 2.15 -10.94
N ILE A 210 19.19 3.18 -11.10
CA ILE A 210 18.74 4.52 -11.53
C ILE A 210 18.12 4.44 -12.92
N LYS A 211 18.74 3.72 -13.88
CA LYS A 211 18.18 3.54 -15.22
C LYS A 211 16.84 2.82 -15.19
N ILE A 212 16.70 1.79 -14.35
CA ILE A 212 15.45 1.03 -14.18
C ILE A 212 14.32 1.97 -13.73
N VAL A 213 14.56 2.79 -12.70
CA VAL A 213 13.53 3.75 -12.21
C VAL A 213 13.12 4.74 -13.30
N LYS A 214 14.08 5.24 -14.09
CA LYS A 214 13.86 6.23 -15.16
C LYS A 214 12.96 5.76 -16.31
N GLN A 215 12.71 4.45 -16.39
CA GLN A 215 11.76 3.89 -17.35
C GLN A 215 10.31 4.26 -17.00
N VAL A 216 9.97 4.43 -15.71
CA VAL A 216 8.59 4.64 -15.23
C VAL A 216 8.36 5.96 -14.50
N ASP A 217 9.39 6.51 -13.85
CA ASP A 217 9.32 7.80 -13.16
C ASP A 217 10.51 8.67 -13.54
N PHE A 218 10.27 9.94 -13.86
CA PHE A 218 11.34 10.88 -14.14
C PHE A 218 12.06 11.33 -12.86
N ARG A 219 11.56 10.96 -11.68
CA ARG A 219 12.22 11.20 -10.39
C ARG A 219 12.74 9.89 -9.81
N VAL A 220 13.88 9.97 -9.14
CA VAL A 220 14.57 8.83 -8.53
C VAL A 220 14.80 9.13 -7.06
N LEU A 221 14.30 8.26 -6.19
CA LEU A 221 14.53 8.31 -4.76
C LEU A 221 15.66 7.34 -4.42
N VAL A 222 16.74 7.86 -3.84
CA VAL A 222 17.92 7.08 -3.40
C VAL A 222 17.97 7.12 -1.88
N GLU A 223 17.98 5.95 -1.25
CA GLU A 223 17.88 5.78 0.21
C GLU A 223 18.90 4.77 0.73
N LYS A 224 19.23 4.85 2.03
CA LYS A 224 19.98 3.81 2.73
C LYS A 224 19.13 2.55 2.84
N HIS A 225 19.72 1.39 2.61
CA HIS A 225 19.03 0.12 2.81
C HIS A 225 18.87 -0.19 4.32
N VAL A 226 17.64 -0.51 4.73
CA VAL A 226 17.34 -1.04 6.06
C VAL A 226 17.13 -2.55 5.91
N PRO A 227 17.92 -3.39 6.60
CA PRO A 227 17.74 -4.85 6.57
C PRO A 227 16.57 -5.27 7.48
N GLY A 228 15.86 -6.33 7.09
CA GLY A 228 14.82 -6.94 7.90
C GLY A 228 13.55 -7.27 7.12
N ASP A 229 12.54 -7.71 7.86
CA ASP A 229 11.22 -8.00 7.33
C ASP A 229 10.41 -6.70 7.17
N VAL A 230 9.45 -6.73 6.25
CA VAL A 230 8.56 -5.58 6.01
C VAL A 230 7.28 -5.77 6.80
N TYR A 231 6.97 -4.81 7.65
CA TYR A 231 5.78 -4.81 8.47
C TYR A 231 4.75 -3.82 7.92
N ARG A 232 3.49 -4.01 8.31
CA ARG A 232 2.42 -3.04 8.13
C ARG A 232 1.64 -2.90 9.42
N SER A 233 1.68 -1.72 10.02
CA SER A 233 0.78 -1.36 11.10
C SER A 233 -0.46 -0.66 10.55
N LEU A 234 -1.57 -0.81 11.26
CA LEU A 234 -2.80 -0.07 11.04
C LEU A 234 -3.13 0.69 12.33
N ILE A 235 -3.16 2.01 12.22
CA ILE A 235 -3.47 2.91 13.32
C ILE A 235 -4.74 3.66 12.93
N ILE A 236 -5.71 3.63 13.84
CA ILE A 236 -7.03 4.25 13.68
C ILE A 236 -7.23 5.16 14.88
N ASP A 237 -7.64 6.40 14.62
CA ASP A 237 -7.67 7.43 15.66
C ASP A 237 -6.28 7.50 16.32
N ASP A 238 -6.14 7.32 17.63
CA ASP A 238 -4.84 7.38 18.30
C ASP A 238 -4.23 6.02 18.68
N SER A 239 -4.80 4.91 18.19
CA SER A 239 -4.43 3.57 18.65
C SER A 239 -3.96 2.66 17.53
N LEU A 240 -2.83 1.99 17.75
CA LEU A 240 -2.41 0.87 16.89
C LEU A 240 -3.36 -0.32 17.09
N ILE A 241 -4.06 -0.68 16.03
CA ILE A 241 -5.11 -1.71 16.04
C ILE A 241 -4.57 -3.07 15.60
N ALA A 242 -3.68 -3.07 14.62
CA ALA A 242 -3.14 -4.30 14.06
C ALA A 242 -1.74 -4.09 13.49
N CYS A 243 -0.93 -5.14 13.51
CA CYS A 243 0.33 -5.20 12.77
C CYS A 243 0.53 -6.56 12.14
N VAL A 244 0.96 -6.57 10.87
CA VAL A 244 1.30 -7.79 10.15
C VAL A 244 2.74 -7.74 9.65
N ARG A 245 3.41 -8.88 9.72
CA ARG A 245 4.71 -9.12 9.10
C ARG A 245 4.49 -9.71 7.72
N ARG A 246 5.16 -9.16 6.70
CA ARG A 246 5.09 -9.66 5.32
C ARG A 246 6.45 -10.20 4.93
N GLN A 247 6.48 -11.47 4.55
CA GLN A 247 7.69 -12.16 4.12
C GLN A 247 7.56 -12.58 2.65
N PRO A 248 8.67 -12.56 1.87
CA PRO A 248 8.67 -13.10 0.52
C PRO A 248 8.20 -14.56 0.51
N ASP A 249 7.56 -14.96 -0.59
CA ASP A 249 7.16 -16.35 -0.72
C ASP A 249 8.38 -17.28 -0.76
N SER A 250 8.23 -18.44 -0.14
CA SER A 250 9.32 -19.41 0.05
C SER A 250 8.83 -20.85 0.09
N ILE A 251 9.76 -21.77 -0.14
CA ILE A 251 9.63 -23.20 0.02
C ILE A 251 10.60 -23.66 1.12
N ILE A 252 10.15 -24.57 1.98
CA ILE A 252 11.00 -25.21 2.99
C ILE A 252 11.29 -26.62 2.47
N GLY A 253 12.58 -26.98 2.37
CA GLY A 253 12.99 -28.31 1.97
C GLY A 253 12.59 -29.37 2.99
N ASP A 254 12.25 -30.56 2.50
CA ASP A 254 11.98 -31.75 3.31
C ASP A 254 13.14 -32.76 3.27
N GLY A 255 14.18 -32.49 2.48
CA GLY A 255 15.35 -33.35 2.30
C GLY A 255 15.14 -34.53 1.33
N VAL A 256 13.95 -34.68 0.73
CA VAL A 256 13.61 -35.84 -0.10
C VAL A 256 13.00 -35.47 -1.44
N THR A 257 12.19 -34.41 -1.52
CA THR A 257 11.50 -34.00 -2.75
C THR A 257 12.24 -32.86 -3.45
N THR A 258 12.10 -32.82 -4.78
CA THR A 258 12.67 -31.74 -5.58
C THR A 258 11.92 -30.43 -5.33
N LEU A 259 12.59 -29.30 -5.56
CA LEU A 259 11.98 -27.98 -5.46
C LEU A 259 10.74 -27.84 -6.36
N GLN A 260 10.75 -28.43 -7.56
CA GLN A 260 9.60 -28.45 -8.47
C GLN A 260 8.39 -29.16 -7.84
N GLU A 261 8.58 -30.33 -7.24
CA GLU A 261 7.50 -31.08 -6.58
C GLU A 261 6.95 -30.33 -5.37
N LEU A 262 7.82 -29.68 -4.59
CA LEU A 262 7.41 -28.81 -3.48
C LEU A 262 6.57 -27.62 -3.96
N ILE A 263 6.96 -27.00 -5.08
CA ILE A 263 6.19 -25.92 -5.73
C ILE A 263 4.82 -26.44 -6.18
N ASP A 264 4.77 -27.62 -6.80
CA ASP A 264 3.51 -28.20 -7.28
C ASP A 264 2.58 -28.57 -6.13
N LYS A 265 3.13 -29.10 -5.02
CA LYS A 265 2.39 -29.35 -3.79
C LYS A 265 1.81 -28.05 -3.22
N LYS A 266 2.61 -26.99 -3.15
CA LYS A 266 2.18 -25.68 -2.66
C LYS A 266 1.06 -25.08 -3.53
N ASN A 267 1.22 -25.11 -4.85
CA ASN A 267 0.19 -24.66 -5.79
C ASN A 267 -1.14 -25.43 -5.59
N LYS A 268 -1.10 -26.76 -5.39
CA LYS A 268 -2.30 -27.56 -5.10
C LYS A 268 -3.01 -27.12 -3.82
N VAL A 269 -2.27 -26.74 -2.79
CA VAL A 269 -2.83 -26.19 -1.54
C VAL A 269 -3.51 -24.84 -1.82
N THR A 270 -2.81 -23.91 -2.48
CA THR A 270 -3.35 -22.59 -2.84
C THR A 270 -4.63 -22.68 -3.69
N TRP A 271 -4.71 -23.64 -4.61
CA TRP A 271 -5.93 -23.90 -5.41
C TRP A 271 -7.13 -24.33 -4.54
N LYS A 272 -6.87 -25.22 -3.57
CA LYS A 272 -7.90 -25.72 -2.65
C LYS A 272 -8.39 -24.59 -1.74
N GLU A 273 -7.48 -23.83 -1.14
CA GLU A 273 -7.81 -22.68 -0.28
C GLU A 273 -8.55 -21.57 -1.05
N GLY A 274 -8.24 -21.39 -2.33
CA GLY A 274 -8.95 -20.46 -3.21
C GLY A 274 -10.28 -20.97 -3.75
N ASN A 275 -10.84 -22.07 -3.22
CA ASN A 275 -12.10 -22.68 -3.67
C ASN A 275 -12.16 -22.91 -5.20
N GLY A 276 -11.09 -23.50 -5.75
CA GLY A 276 -10.99 -23.76 -7.19
C GLY A 276 -10.52 -22.56 -8.02
N LYS A 277 -9.87 -21.57 -7.39
CA LYS A 277 -9.21 -20.45 -8.06
C LYS A 277 -7.83 -20.23 -7.47
N TYR A 278 -6.85 -19.92 -8.31
CA TYR A 278 -5.54 -19.47 -7.83
C TYR A 278 -5.62 -18.00 -7.43
N GLN A 279 -5.46 -17.70 -6.13
CA GLN A 279 -5.18 -16.31 -5.69
C GLN A 279 -3.79 -15.87 -6.18
N TYR A 280 -2.84 -16.80 -6.20
CA TYR A 280 -1.57 -16.72 -6.89
C TYR A 280 -1.15 -18.13 -7.33
N LYS A 281 -0.29 -18.23 -8.34
CA LYS A 281 0.27 -19.52 -8.80
C LYS A 281 1.75 -19.36 -9.09
N ILE A 282 2.57 -20.18 -8.45
CA ILE A 282 4.01 -20.23 -8.68
C ILE A 282 4.21 -20.98 -10.00
N THR A 283 4.68 -20.28 -11.02
CA THR A 283 4.90 -20.87 -12.35
C THR A 283 6.38 -20.72 -12.71
N PRO A 284 7.06 -21.81 -13.12
CA PRO A 284 8.40 -21.73 -13.70
C PRO A 284 8.46 -20.69 -14.82
N ASN A 285 9.27 -19.66 -14.64
CA ASN A 285 9.52 -18.60 -15.61
C ASN A 285 10.92 -18.02 -15.40
N SER A 286 11.36 -17.16 -16.30
CA SER A 286 12.69 -16.55 -16.25
C SER A 286 12.97 -15.81 -14.94
N ASN A 287 11.96 -15.18 -14.32
CA ASN A 287 12.12 -14.52 -13.02
C ASN A 287 12.38 -15.51 -11.90
N LEU A 288 11.59 -16.60 -11.82
CA LEU A 288 11.82 -17.65 -10.84
C LEU A 288 13.20 -18.28 -11.05
N THR A 289 13.57 -18.61 -12.28
CA THR A 289 14.90 -19.18 -12.58
C THR A 289 16.04 -18.27 -12.11
N LYS A 290 15.96 -16.95 -12.32
CA LYS A 290 16.95 -15.99 -11.81
C LYS A 290 17.01 -15.95 -10.28
N ILE A 291 15.84 -15.99 -9.61
CA ILE A 291 15.74 -16.02 -8.15
C ILE A 291 16.40 -17.28 -7.59
N LEU A 292 16.13 -18.43 -8.18
CA LEU A 292 16.71 -19.71 -7.76
C LEU A 292 18.22 -19.77 -8.01
N ALA A 293 18.66 -19.34 -9.20
CA ALA A 293 20.08 -19.30 -9.54
C ALA A 293 20.89 -18.41 -8.59
N SER A 294 20.32 -17.26 -8.16
CA SER A 294 20.97 -16.39 -7.18
C SER A 294 21.15 -17.00 -5.78
N GLN A 295 20.41 -18.09 -5.50
CA GLN A 295 20.51 -18.88 -4.27
C GLN A 295 21.26 -20.21 -4.49
N GLY A 296 21.84 -20.42 -5.69
CA GLY A 296 22.59 -21.63 -6.02
C GLY A 296 21.75 -22.90 -6.17
N VAL A 297 20.44 -22.77 -6.42
CA VAL A 297 19.52 -23.92 -6.56
C VAL A 297 18.79 -23.91 -7.90
N ALA A 298 18.31 -25.07 -8.33
CA ALA A 298 17.49 -25.25 -9.53
C ALA A 298 16.20 -26.02 -9.19
N LEU A 299 15.27 -26.07 -10.14
CA LEU A 299 13.97 -26.74 -9.94
C LEU A 299 14.08 -28.23 -9.62
N ASN A 300 15.11 -28.90 -10.15
CA ASN A 300 15.39 -30.32 -9.90
C ASN A 300 16.25 -30.56 -8.64
N THR A 301 16.62 -29.52 -7.90
CA THR A 301 17.41 -29.66 -6.67
C THR A 301 16.53 -30.17 -5.53
N VAL A 302 16.98 -31.20 -4.81
CA VAL A 302 16.41 -31.60 -3.51
C VAL A 302 16.95 -30.65 -2.44
N ILE A 303 16.04 -29.93 -1.78
CA ILE A 303 16.41 -28.93 -0.77
C ILE A 303 16.53 -29.60 0.59
N ASN A 304 17.63 -29.33 1.31
CA ASN A 304 17.87 -29.90 2.64
C ASN A 304 16.70 -29.63 3.59
N LYS A 305 16.43 -30.60 4.47
CA LYS A 305 15.35 -30.49 5.45
C LYS A 305 15.50 -29.22 6.29
N GLY A 306 14.47 -28.38 6.30
CA GLY A 306 14.44 -27.11 7.04
C GLY A 306 15.12 -25.94 6.33
N GLN A 307 15.83 -26.15 5.22
CA GLN A 307 16.39 -25.05 4.44
C GLN A 307 15.27 -24.31 3.70
N LYS A 308 15.24 -22.98 3.86
CA LYS A 308 14.25 -22.09 3.24
C LYS A 308 14.81 -21.51 1.94
N ILE A 309 14.09 -21.70 0.84
CA ILE A 309 14.40 -21.14 -0.48
C ILE A 309 13.34 -20.10 -0.83
N SER A 310 13.76 -18.88 -1.13
CA SER A 310 12.85 -17.83 -1.61
C SER A 310 12.48 -18.08 -3.07
N ILE A 311 11.20 -17.94 -3.39
CA ILE A 311 10.66 -18.12 -4.75
C ILE A 311 10.07 -16.82 -5.32
N ALA A 312 10.02 -15.76 -4.51
CA ALA A 312 9.64 -14.42 -4.92
C ALA A 312 10.63 -13.40 -4.37
N LYS A 313 10.95 -12.37 -5.18
CA LYS A 313 11.75 -11.21 -4.73
C LYS A 313 10.87 -10.12 -4.10
N LYS A 314 9.63 -9.99 -4.58
CA LYS A 314 8.68 -8.96 -4.11
C LYS A 314 7.80 -9.52 -3.00
N VAL A 315 7.52 -8.68 -2.00
CA VAL A 315 6.66 -9.01 -0.87
C VAL A 315 5.27 -8.45 -1.12
N THR A 316 4.54 -9.07 -2.07
CA THR A 316 3.16 -8.72 -2.41
C THR A 316 2.24 -9.94 -2.36
N MET A 317 0.96 -9.72 -2.07
CA MET A 317 -0.06 -10.77 -2.10
C MET A 317 -0.09 -11.52 -3.44
N GLY A 318 -0.02 -10.79 -4.56
CA GLY A 318 0.03 -11.39 -5.89
C GLY A 318 1.29 -12.21 -6.19
N SER A 319 2.32 -12.13 -5.33
CA SER A 319 3.54 -12.96 -5.42
C SER A 319 3.56 -14.08 -4.36
N GLY A 320 2.45 -14.32 -3.65
CA GLY A 320 2.37 -15.35 -2.61
C GLY A 320 3.00 -14.96 -1.27
N ALA A 321 3.18 -13.67 -1.01
CA ALA A 321 3.82 -13.23 0.24
C ALA A 321 3.09 -13.80 1.47
N LYS A 322 3.87 -14.33 2.40
CA LYS A 322 3.36 -14.83 3.67
C LYS A 322 3.05 -13.65 4.60
N ILE A 323 1.83 -13.59 5.13
CA ILE A 323 1.38 -12.50 6.01
C ILE A 323 1.06 -13.08 7.38
N SER A 324 1.86 -12.78 8.38
CA SER A 324 1.60 -13.23 9.75
C SER A 324 1.10 -12.06 10.60
N ASN A 325 0.02 -12.25 11.35
CA ASN A 325 -0.33 -11.28 12.40
C ASN A 325 0.72 -11.34 13.51
N VAL A 326 1.31 -10.20 13.81
CA VAL A 326 2.38 -10.02 14.81
C VAL A 326 2.05 -8.90 15.80
N THR A 327 0.77 -8.52 15.89
CA THR A 327 0.30 -7.40 16.72
C THR A 327 0.75 -7.56 18.17
N ASP A 328 0.55 -8.73 18.76
CA ASP A 328 0.87 -9.01 20.17
C ASP A 328 2.37 -9.28 20.40
N LEU A 329 3.15 -9.46 19.33
CA LEU A 329 4.60 -9.65 19.39
C LEU A 329 5.36 -8.31 19.36
N MET A 330 4.67 -7.21 19.05
CA MET A 330 5.29 -5.90 18.89
C MET A 330 5.79 -5.36 20.23
N HIS A 331 7.06 -4.95 20.27
CA HIS A 331 7.62 -4.26 21.42
C HIS A 331 6.83 -2.96 21.71
N PRO A 332 6.50 -2.65 22.98
CA PRO A 332 5.73 -1.45 23.33
C PRO A 332 6.32 -0.14 22.81
N GLU A 333 7.65 -0.01 22.77
CA GLU A 333 8.28 1.19 22.21
C GLU A 333 8.09 1.35 20.69
N ASN A 334 7.95 0.25 19.95
CA ASN A 334 7.64 0.30 18.52
C ASN A 334 6.21 0.81 18.32
N LYS A 335 5.28 0.34 19.16
CA LYS A 335 3.90 0.82 19.16
C LYS A 335 3.83 2.33 19.42
N LEU A 336 4.48 2.81 20.49
CA LEU A 336 4.52 4.23 20.83
C LEU A 336 5.14 5.08 19.70
N LEU A 337 6.19 4.59 19.05
CA LEU A 337 6.80 5.30 17.92
C LEU A 337 5.85 5.41 16.73
N LEU A 338 5.17 4.33 16.38
CA LEU A 338 4.24 4.30 15.25
C LEU A 338 3.00 5.17 15.52
N GLU A 339 2.47 5.15 16.75
CA GLU A 339 1.39 6.05 17.18
C GLU A 339 1.83 7.53 17.17
N LYS A 340 3.08 7.83 17.59
CA LYS A 340 3.67 9.17 17.43
C LYS A 340 3.74 9.58 15.97
N ALA A 341 4.17 8.68 15.09
CA ALA A 341 4.22 8.93 13.65
C ALA A 341 2.84 9.25 13.09
N HIS A 342 1.82 8.46 13.44
CA HIS A 342 0.44 8.71 13.06
C HIS A 342 -0.01 10.12 13.46
N LYS A 343 0.16 10.49 14.74
CA LYS A 343 -0.21 11.82 15.26
C LYS A 343 0.49 12.96 14.52
N THR A 344 1.77 12.78 14.19
CA THR A 344 2.53 13.74 13.39
C THR A 344 1.94 13.94 11.99
N LEU A 345 1.41 12.89 11.36
CA LEU A 345 0.76 13.00 10.05
C LEU A 345 -0.61 13.67 10.12
N ASN A 346 -1.29 13.65 11.28
CA ASN A 346 -2.56 14.32 11.48
C ASN A 346 -3.60 13.96 10.40
N ILE A 347 -3.77 12.66 10.15
CA ILE A 347 -4.77 12.08 9.24
C ILE A 347 -5.56 11.00 10.00
N PRO A 348 -6.82 10.69 9.63
CA PRO A 348 -7.69 9.85 10.45
C PRO A 348 -7.28 8.37 10.52
N LEU A 349 -6.45 7.90 9.60
CA LEU A 349 -6.03 6.51 9.52
C LEU A 349 -4.69 6.40 8.80
N THR A 350 -3.78 5.57 9.32
CA THR A 350 -2.50 5.29 8.67
C THR A 350 -2.24 3.79 8.59
N GLY A 351 -1.97 3.31 7.38
CA GLY A 351 -1.29 2.04 7.13
C GLY A 351 0.21 2.24 6.98
N LEU A 352 0.95 2.30 8.09
CA LEU A 352 2.40 2.55 8.04
C LEU A 352 3.18 1.28 7.73
N ASP A 353 4.00 1.36 6.69
CA ASP A 353 5.00 0.36 6.36
C ASP A 353 6.32 0.71 7.03
N PHE A 354 6.93 -0.27 7.69
CA PHE A 354 8.25 -0.11 8.28
C PHE A 354 9.06 -1.39 8.15
N ILE A 355 10.38 -1.26 8.26
CA ILE A 355 11.32 -2.38 8.19
C ILE A 355 12.04 -2.46 9.53
N CYS A 356 12.14 -3.67 10.07
CA CYS A 356 13.02 -4.01 11.19
C CYS A 356 13.35 -5.50 11.14
N GLN A 357 14.36 -5.94 11.88
CA GLN A 357 14.73 -7.36 11.90
C GLN A 357 13.81 -8.16 12.81
N ASP A 358 13.55 -7.64 14.01
CA ASP A 358 12.73 -8.30 15.01
C ASP A 358 11.77 -7.29 15.66
N ILE A 359 10.47 -7.45 15.41
CA ILE A 359 9.45 -6.55 15.93
C ILE A 359 9.34 -6.58 17.47
N SER A 360 9.86 -7.62 18.11
CA SER A 360 9.87 -7.78 19.57
C SER A 360 11.01 -7.01 20.26
N LEU A 361 11.98 -6.49 19.50
CA LEU A 361 13.02 -5.61 20.00
C LEU A 361 12.63 -4.13 19.81
N PRO A 362 13.05 -3.22 20.72
CA PRO A 362 12.80 -1.80 20.56
C PRO A 362 13.51 -1.23 19.32
N TRP A 363 12.85 -0.30 18.63
CA TRP A 363 13.29 0.28 17.35
C TRP A 363 14.68 0.91 17.40
N HIS A 364 15.10 1.41 18.56
CA HIS A 364 16.37 2.10 18.74
C HIS A 364 17.54 1.14 19.04
N LYS A 365 17.28 -0.17 19.22
CA LYS A 365 18.29 -1.22 19.44
C LYS A 365 18.58 -2.06 18.19
N GLN A 366 17.99 -1.70 17.05
CA GLN A 366 18.13 -2.40 15.78
C GLN A 366 17.99 -1.44 14.60
N PRO A 367 18.36 -1.84 13.37
CA PRO A 367 17.96 -1.10 12.18
C PRO A 367 16.43 -1.02 12.08
N PHE A 368 15.91 0.21 12.00
CA PHE A 368 14.48 0.47 11.90
C PHE A 368 14.22 1.64 10.94
N GLY A 369 13.14 1.58 10.17
CA GLY A 369 12.69 2.76 9.43
C GLY A 369 11.28 2.64 8.88
N ILE A 370 10.48 3.69 9.05
CA ILE A 370 9.19 3.85 8.36
C ILE A 370 9.47 4.22 6.89
N ILE A 371 8.86 3.49 5.96
CA ILE A 371 9.16 3.61 4.53
C ILE A 371 8.01 4.19 3.70
N GLU A 372 6.76 3.92 4.07
CA GLU A 372 5.56 4.33 3.32
C GLU A 372 4.37 4.49 4.27
N ASN A 373 3.42 5.34 3.88
CA ASN A 373 2.10 5.43 4.49
C ASN A 373 1.06 5.06 3.43
N ASN A 374 -0.02 4.42 3.86
CA ASN A 374 -1.17 4.09 3.03
C ASN A 374 -2.42 4.58 3.74
N SER A 375 -2.99 5.67 3.22
CA SER A 375 -4.19 6.30 3.80
C SER A 375 -5.47 5.57 3.40
N PHE A 376 -5.40 4.78 2.32
CA PHE A 376 -6.40 3.80 1.92
C PHE A 376 -5.80 2.39 1.94
N PRO A 377 -5.49 1.83 3.13
CA PRO A 377 -4.76 0.58 3.19
C PRO A 377 -5.62 -0.59 2.70
N TYR A 378 -4.94 -1.56 2.10
CA TYR A 378 -5.53 -2.86 1.86
C TYR A 378 -5.73 -3.58 3.20
N ILE A 379 -6.93 -3.46 3.77
CA ILE A 379 -7.25 -4.01 5.10
C ILE A 379 -7.36 -5.53 5.12
N ASP A 380 -7.49 -6.15 3.95
CA ASP A 380 -7.55 -7.61 3.77
C ASP A 380 -6.37 -8.35 4.43
N LEU A 381 -5.21 -7.70 4.49
CA LEU A 381 -4.00 -8.23 5.12
C LEU A 381 -4.21 -8.54 6.62
N HIS A 382 -5.12 -7.82 7.28
CA HIS A 382 -5.45 -8.00 8.70
C HIS A 382 -6.67 -8.91 8.92
N LEU A 383 -7.51 -9.07 7.89
CA LEU A 383 -8.72 -9.89 7.94
C LEU A 383 -8.41 -11.37 7.70
N ASN A 384 -7.43 -11.66 6.83
CA ASN A 384 -7.10 -13.01 6.41
C ASN A 384 -5.57 -13.26 6.47
N PRO A 385 -4.93 -13.22 7.66
CA PRO A 385 -3.51 -13.51 7.77
C PRO A 385 -3.24 -15.00 7.50
N SER A 386 -2.06 -15.30 6.95
CA SER A 386 -1.55 -16.67 6.75
C SER A 386 -1.30 -17.39 8.08
N ASP A 387 -0.80 -16.68 9.10
CA ASP A 387 -0.72 -17.19 10.47
C ASP A 387 -1.16 -16.13 11.49
N GLY A 388 -1.60 -16.58 12.66
CA GLY A 388 -2.08 -15.74 13.73
C GLY A 388 -3.56 -15.37 13.56
N ASN A 389 -4.10 -14.61 14.52
CA ASN A 389 -5.53 -14.32 14.57
C ASN A 389 -5.94 -13.26 13.55
N ALA A 390 -7.09 -13.42 12.92
CA ALA A 390 -7.71 -12.34 12.15
C ALA A 390 -8.15 -11.19 13.08
N ILE A 391 -8.05 -9.94 12.61
CA ILE A 391 -8.54 -8.76 13.32
C ILE A 391 -9.60 -8.09 12.44
N ASN A 392 -10.82 -7.93 12.98
CA ASN A 392 -11.91 -7.22 12.28
C ASN A 392 -11.66 -5.70 12.24
N VAL A 393 -10.70 -5.29 11.42
CA VAL A 393 -10.32 -3.89 11.22
C VAL A 393 -11.40 -3.10 10.48
N ALA A 394 -12.21 -3.74 9.62
CA ALA A 394 -13.36 -3.10 8.98
C ALA A 394 -14.35 -2.59 10.03
N GLY A 395 -14.61 -3.41 11.06
CA GLY A 395 -15.45 -3.05 12.19
C GLY A 395 -14.89 -1.87 12.98
N LYS A 396 -13.60 -1.89 13.30
CA LYS A 396 -12.93 -0.79 14.03
C LYS A 396 -12.99 0.54 13.27
N ILE A 397 -12.85 0.51 11.94
CA ILE A 397 -13.01 1.70 11.10
C ILE A 397 -14.46 2.21 11.14
N TRP A 398 -15.46 1.32 11.04
CA TRP A 398 -16.86 1.73 11.17
C TRP A 398 -17.19 2.29 12.56
N ASP A 399 -16.64 1.71 13.63
CA ASP A 399 -16.79 2.23 14.99
C ASP A 399 -16.32 3.70 15.06
N TYR A 400 -15.12 3.96 14.54
CA TYR A 400 -14.54 5.30 14.53
C TYR A 400 -15.36 6.29 13.68
N VAL A 401 -15.72 5.89 12.45
CA VAL A 401 -16.52 6.72 11.54
C VAL A 401 -17.86 7.08 12.18
N LEU A 402 -18.59 6.10 12.72
CA LEU A 402 -19.90 6.34 13.33
C LEU A 402 -19.78 7.20 14.59
N ALA A 403 -18.75 7.00 15.41
CA ALA A 403 -18.46 7.85 16.56
C ALA A 403 -18.28 9.32 16.13
N VAL A 404 -17.46 9.60 15.12
CA VAL A 404 -17.26 10.96 14.58
C VAL A 404 -18.55 11.53 14.01
N LEU A 405 -19.31 10.76 13.23
CA LEU A 405 -20.56 11.25 12.63
C LEU A 405 -21.63 11.59 13.68
N SER A 406 -21.65 10.86 14.80
CA SER A 406 -22.57 11.06 15.92
C SER A 406 -22.26 12.30 16.77
N GLN A 407 -21.02 12.82 16.72
CA GLN A 407 -20.67 14.06 17.41
C GLN A 407 -21.46 15.24 16.81
N LYS A 408 -22.03 16.09 17.69
CA LYS A 408 -22.65 17.35 17.28
C LYS A 408 -21.56 18.20 16.61
N SER A 409 -21.87 18.76 15.44
CA SER A 409 -21.00 19.74 14.79
C SER A 409 -20.73 20.86 15.80
N LYS A 410 -19.46 21.08 16.17
CA LYS A 410 -19.08 22.22 17.01
C LYS A 410 -19.29 23.52 16.26
#